data_AF-A0AA39HL79-F1
#
_entry.id   AF-A0AA39HL79-F1
#
_cell.length_a   1.000
_cell.length_b   1.000
_cell.length_c   1.000
_cell.angle_alpha   90.00
_cell.angle_beta   90.00
_cell.angle_gamma   90.00
#
_symmetry.space_group_name_H-M   'P 1'
#
loop_
_entity.id
_entity.type
_entity.pdbx_description
1 polymer ?
#
loop_
_entity_poly.entity_id
_entity_poly.type
_entity_poly.pdbx_seq_one_letter_code
_entity_poly.pdbx_strand_id
1 'polypeptide(L)'
;MTLFNGTEEATWGSALQGRDTVTTLDIVVGLSMFMLSATGVVIEILNIYVINKLDIFHNAFGALWVSRTLGEMGYNFGHILYSAPVTILQPKGIHPTFGFVAFIVGYLFLTESCAMNQLLSLNRLLSAYSPFRYHCIFNRSNTRRVIISAWFCSALLMSLYYIVPCSLLGYSPQFYEYVYVQEPQSMIRASFLLGLLFPLAATLSQGTYISPDMPFMLFGSDNVGKIQFSEAPCVFIAAASGDGLSKVTFTPGNLEGPFGYSVNASIFADTVTFVNGDSNVKAQFGAFCFPDNTGYLRTDFGNYTGLDSTSPQWRSTLLYFMPKKSVTGPCKGKGTHKLGGNVFILFDRAVAVDASSECPAVVLAPSNIQFDLAYSQTGCVGIGFSRQSNSIDIDISTVQNGASPLKDATFLTWKANDKSSSNVQTFLRNAVLLRTNSSSWISNIAKLSYENTYNDDANTCKLSRSLDDFATSASGRIDTDPYGSEQMIYTLNMPFASDHAITNFDFSDNSFDCFTMDLTITTTDAPGVNFQSTITDREQLQIINLDAITFSYKQQTMSTDSCANFQLVINFEMKPLVTCSNSTASPNQLRHH
;
A
#
# COMPACT_ATOMS: atom_id res chain seq x y z
N MET A 1 -20.85 13.52 -2.69
CA MET A 1 -19.89 12.70 -1.94
C MET A 1 -19.04 13.66 -1.13
N THR A 2 -19.46 13.92 0.11
CA THR A 2 -18.79 14.83 1.04
C THR A 2 -17.77 14.00 1.84
N LEU A 3 -16.49 14.28 1.64
CA LEU A 3 -15.41 13.65 2.40
C LEU A 3 -15.53 14.09 3.87
N PHE A 4 -15.71 13.11 4.76
CA PHE A 4 -15.74 13.32 6.19
C PHE A 4 -14.37 13.81 6.66
N ASN A 5 -14.37 14.93 7.40
CA ASN A 5 -13.18 15.56 7.96
C ASN A 5 -12.71 14.72 9.17
N GLY A 6 -11.62 13.98 9.00
CA GLY A 6 -11.16 12.96 9.94
C GLY A 6 -10.59 13.54 11.24
N THR A 7 -11.39 13.51 12.30
CA THR A 7 -10.94 13.52 13.71
C THR A 7 -11.80 12.63 14.63
N GLU A 8 -12.88 12.01 14.15
CA GLU A 8 -13.63 11.05 14.95
C GLU A 8 -12.96 9.68 14.85
N GLU A 9 -12.48 9.18 15.99
CA GLU A 9 -12.07 7.79 16.17
C GLU A 9 -13.06 6.88 15.43
N ALA A 10 -12.57 6.04 14.52
CA ALA A 10 -13.41 5.09 13.81
C ALA A 10 -14.04 4.14 14.83
N THR A 11 -15.25 4.48 15.29
CA THR A 11 -15.96 3.72 16.31
C THR A 11 -16.18 2.31 15.78
N TRP A 12 -15.73 1.32 16.53
CA TRP A 12 -15.85 -0.09 16.16
C TRP A 12 -17.27 -0.44 15.66
N GLY A 13 -17.35 -1.07 14.48
CA GLY A 13 -18.63 -1.40 13.84
C GLY A 13 -19.31 -0.26 13.08
N SER A 14 -18.67 0.90 12.89
CA SER A 14 -19.19 2.01 12.07
C SER A 14 -19.55 1.59 10.65
N ALA A 15 -18.78 0.67 10.05
CA ALA A 15 -19.05 0.10 8.73
C ALA A 15 -20.37 -0.68 8.65
N LEU A 16 -20.92 -1.16 9.78
CA LEU A 16 -22.19 -1.89 9.84
C LEU A 16 -23.41 -0.98 10.02
N GLN A 17 -23.20 0.33 10.20
CA GLN A 17 -24.28 1.30 10.34
C GLN A 17 -24.87 1.67 8.98
N GLY A 18 -26.16 2.01 8.94
CA GLY A 18 -26.74 2.71 7.80
C GLY A 18 -26.37 4.20 7.76
N ARG A 19 -26.64 4.84 6.63
CA ARG A 19 -26.32 6.27 6.42
C ARG A 19 -27.39 7.23 6.95
N ASP A 20 -28.56 6.74 7.35
CA ASP A 20 -29.78 7.52 7.72
C ASP A 20 -30.40 8.29 6.54
N THR A 21 -29.78 8.21 5.38
CA THR A 21 -30.29 8.76 4.13
C THR A 21 -30.37 7.62 3.12
N VAL A 22 -31.57 7.39 2.61
CA VAL A 22 -31.84 6.36 1.61
C VAL A 22 -31.62 6.94 0.21
N THR A 23 -30.79 6.28 -0.59
CA THR A 23 -30.57 6.58 -2.00
C THR A 23 -31.42 5.68 -2.89
N THR A 24 -31.66 6.09 -4.14
CA THR A 24 -32.35 5.23 -5.12
C THR A 24 -31.62 3.89 -5.31
N LEU A 25 -30.28 3.88 -5.23
CA LEU A 25 -29.50 2.66 -5.34
C LEU A 25 -29.78 1.71 -4.18
N ASP A 26 -29.87 2.21 -2.95
CA ASP A 26 -30.20 1.40 -1.77
C ASP A 26 -31.56 0.69 -1.94
N ILE A 27 -32.56 1.42 -2.43
CA ILE A 27 -33.90 0.88 -2.69
C ILE A 27 -33.86 -0.19 -3.77
N VAL A 28 -33.17 0.06 -4.89
CA VAL A 28 -33.09 -0.90 -6.01
C VAL A 28 -32.37 -2.16 -5.59
N VAL A 29 -31.21 -2.04 -4.93
CA VAL A 29 -30.42 -3.18 -4.47
C VAL A 29 -31.20 -3.96 -3.41
N GLY A 30 -31.75 -3.28 -2.40
CA GLY A 30 -32.51 -3.90 -1.33
C GLY A 30 -33.79 -4.60 -1.81
N LEU A 31 -34.58 -3.98 -2.71
CA LEU A 31 -35.75 -4.64 -3.31
C LEU A 31 -35.36 -5.84 -4.17
N SER A 32 -34.25 -5.75 -4.91
CA SER A 32 -33.75 -6.86 -5.72
C SER A 32 -33.35 -8.04 -4.84
N MET A 33 -32.60 -7.79 -3.76
CA MET A 33 -32.25 -8.80 -2.76
C MET A 33 -33.50 -9.45 -2.16
N PHE A 34 -34.47 -8.64 -1.72
CA PHE A 34 -35.73 -9.14 -1.14
C PHE A 34 -36.49 -10.04 -2.11
N MET A 35 -36.70 -9.59 -3.35
CA MET A 35 -37.51 -10.31 -4.34
C MET A 35 -36.83 -11.61 -4.78
N LEU A 36 -35.51 -11.61 -4.99
CA LEU A 36 -34.76 -12.81 -5.35
C LEU A 36 -34.79 -13.83 -4.22
N SER A 37 -34.53 -13.42 -2.98
CA SER A 37 -34.56 -14.33 -1.83
C SER A 37 -35.96 -14.83 -1.52
N ALA A 38 -37.00 -13.99 -1.61
CA ALA A 38 -38.39 -14.42 -1.43
C ALA A 38 -38.81 -15.45 -2.49
N THR A 39 -38.43 -15.23 -3.75
CA THR A 39 -38.66 -16.19 -4.83
C THR A 39 -37.90 -17.50 -4.57
N GLY A 40 -36.65 -17.41 -4.13
CA GLY A 40 -35.83 -18.54 -3.71
C GLY A 40 -36.54 -19.41 -2.66
N VAL A 41 -37.00 -18.80 -1.56
CA VAL A 41 -37.71 -19.50 -0.49
C VAL A 41 -38.98 -20.20 -1.00
N VAL A 42 -39.76 -19.55 -1.87
CA VAL A 42 -40.96 -20.18 -2.46
C VAL A 42 -40.60 -21.42 -3.29
N ILE A 43 -39.56 -21.32 -4.13
CA ILE A 43 -39.07 -22.44 -4.94
C ILE A 43 -38.53 -23.56 -4.05
N GLU A 44 -37.82 -23.23 -2.98
CA GLU A 44 -37.26 -24.19 -2.03
C GLU A 44 -38.34 -24.92 -1.23
N ILE A 45 -39.40 -24.22 -0.82
CA ILE A 45 -40.58 -24.85 -0.20
C ILE A 45 -41.24 -25.82 -1.18
N LEU A 46 -41.42 -25.41 -2.44
CA LEU A 46 -41.97 -26.28 -3.49
C LEU A 46 -41.08 -27.51 -3.71
N ASN A 47 -39.76 -27.34 -3.72
CA ASN A 47 -38.79 -28.41 -3.83
C ASN A 47 -38.91 -29.44 -2.69
N ILE A 48 -38.97 -28.97 -1.44
CA ILE A 48 -39.19 -29.85 -0.28
C ILE A 48 -40.55 -30.56 -0.39
N TYR A 49 -41.59 -29.85 -0.81
CA TYR A 49 -42.91 -30.44 -1.04
C TYR A 49 -42.88 -31.57 -2.09
N VAL A 50 -42.22 -31.35 -3.23
CA VAL A 50 -42.07 -32.35 -4.30
C VAL A 50 -41.30 -33.57 -3.81
N ILE A 51 -40.19 -33.38 -3.08
CA ILE A 51 -39.41 -34.49 -2.52
C ILE A 51 -40.22 -35.28 -1.50
N ASN A 52 -40.99 -34.61 -0.65
CA ASN A 52 -41.83 -35.27 0.34
C ASN A 52 -42.95 -36.07 -0.33
N LYS A 53 -43.52 -35.57 -1.42
CA LYS A 53 -44.64 -36.23 -2.11
C LYS A 53 -44.18 -37.42 -2.97
N LEU A 54 -43.06 -37.33 -3.67
CA LEU A 54 -42.65 -38.36 -4.62
C LEU A 54 -41.83 -39.45 -3.93
N ASP A 55 -42.40 -40.66 -3.85
CA ASP A 55 -41.77 -41.83 -3.19
C ASP A 55 -40.39 -42.19 -3.76
N ILE A 56 -40.11 -41.83 -5.01
CA ILE A 56 -38.80 -42.01 -5.65
C ILE A 56 -37.67 -41.28 -4.91
N PHE A 57 -37.97 -40.23 -4.15
CA PHE A 57 -37.00 -39.48 -3.36
C PHE A 57 -36.92 -39.92 -1.89
N HIS A 58 -37.68 -40.92 -1.45
CA HIS A 58 -37.59 -41.46 -0.07
C HIS A 58 -36.36 -42.38 0.11
N ASN A 59 -35.21 -41.92 -0.33
CA ASN A 59 -33.91 -42.60 -0.26
C ASN A 59 -32.80 -41.63 0.22
N ALA A 60 -31.55 -42.08 0.23
CA ALA A 60 -30.42 -41.27 0.68
C ALA A 60 -30.21 -40.01 -0.16
N PHE A 61 -30.45 -40.08 -1.47
CA PHE A 61 -30.31 -38.95 -2.38
C PHE A 61 -31.32 -37.84 -2.04
N GLY A 62 -32.60 -38.19 -1.88
CA GLY A 62 -33.62 -37.20 -1.51
C GLY A 62 -33.38 -36.60 -0.13
N ALA A 63 -32.91 -37.38 0.85
CA ALA A 63 -32.56 -36.85 2.18
C ALA A 63 -31.43 -35.81 2.15
N LEU A 64 -30.37 -36.04 1.36
CA LEU A 64 -29.29 -35.07 1.16
C LEU A 64 -29.80 -33.81 0.44
N TRP A 65 -30.69 -33.97 -0.53
CA TRP A 65 -31.29 -32.86 -1.26
C TRP A 65 -32.16 -31.99 -0.36
N VAL A 66 -32.99 -32.59 0.51
CA VAL A 66 -33.77 -31.85 1.51
C VAL A 66 -32.86 -31.04 2.44
N SER A 67 -31.77 -31.64 2.93
CA SER A 67 -30.82 -30.92 3.80
C SER A 67 -30.22 -29.72 3.08
N ARG A 68 -29.72 -29.91 1.86
CA ARG A 68 -29.20 -28.82 1.02
C ARG A 68 -30.23 -27.70 0.83
N THR A 69 -31.47 -28.04 0.51
CA THR A 69 -32.55 -27.06 0.31
C THR A 69 -32.86 -26.31 1.60
N LEU A 70 -32.76 -26.94 2.76
CA LEU A 70 -32.87 -26.24 4.06
C LEU A 70 -31.71 -25.27 4.29
N GLY A 71 -30.49 -25.62 3.86
CA GLY A 71 -29.33 -24.72 3.80
C GLY A 71 -29.59 -23.48 2.94
N GLU A 72 -29.98 -23.68 1.69
CA GLU A 72 -30.28 -22.57 0.76
C GLU A 72 -31.43 -21.68 1.27
N MET A 73 -32.46 -22.31 1.85
CA MET A 73 -33.61 -21.62 2.46
C MET A 73 -33.22 -20.77 3.66
N GLY A 74 -32.42 -21.29 4.59
CA GLY A 74 -31.96 -20.52 5.75
C GLY A 74 -31.13 -19.30 5.34
N TYR A 75 -30.29 -19.43 4.31
CA TYR A 75 -29.51 -18.32 3.76
C TYR A 75 -30.42 -17.23 3.16
N ASN A 76 -31.42 -17.62 2.35
CA ASN A 76 -32.38 -16.68 1.78
C ASN A 76 -33.26 -15.99 2.84
N PHE A 77 -33.63 -16.70 3.91
CA PHE A 77 -34.34 -16.09 5.03
C PHE A 77 -33.53 -14.98 5.71
N GLY A 78 -32.21 -15.15 5.85
CA GLY A 78 -31.34 -14.10 6.38
C GLY A 78 -31.42 -12.79 5.58
N HIS A 79 -31.46 -12.89 4.25
CA HIS A 79 -31.62 -11.73 3.37
C HIS A 79 -32.99 -11.08 3.48
N ILE A 80 -34.06 -11.88 3.53
CA ILE A 80 -35.44 -11.39 3.67
C ILE A 80 -35.63 -10.65 5.01
N LEU A 81 -35.10 -11.22 6.09
CA LEU A 81 -35.35 -10.73 7.45
C LEU A 81 -34.42 -9.59 7.87
N TYR A 82 -33.20 -9.54 7.35
CA TYR A 82 -32.18 -8.59 7.81
C TYR A 82 -31.55 -7.79 6.67
N SER A 83 -30.81 -8.44 5.77
CA SER A 83 -29.96 -7.74 4.79
C SER A 83 -30.76 -6.79 3.90
N ALA A 84 -31.88 -7.25 3.34
CA ALA A 84 -32.71 -6.43 2.46
C ALA A 84 -33.42 -5.28 3.20
N PRO A 85 -34.13 -5.51 4.33
CA PRO A 85 -34.72 -4.40 5.10
C PRO A 85 -33.71 -3.34 5.54
N VAL A 86 -32.55 -3.75 6.05
CA VAL A 86 -31.53 -2.80 6.53
C VAL A 86 -30.93 -2.01 5.36
N THR A 87 -30.74 -2.64 4.21
CA THR A 87 -30.32 -1.95 2.98
C THR A 87 -31.35 -0.95 2.47
N ILE A 88 -32.65 -1.30 2.47
CA ILE A 88 -33.72 -0.40 2.03
C ILE A 88 -33.84 0.81 2.98
N LEU A 89 -33.77 0.58 4.29
CA LEU A 89 -34.06 1.59 5.30
C LEU A 89 -32.83 2.42 5.71
N GLN A 90 -31.62 1.93 5.47
CA GLN A 90 -30.36 2.55 5.91
C GLN A 90 -30.36 3.05 7.36
N PRO A 91 -30.87 2.31 8.37
CA PRO A 91 -31.05 2.85 9.71
C PRO A 91 -29.71 3.06 10.43
N LYS A 92 -29.62 4.14 11.22
CA LYS A 92 -28.52 4.38 12.17
C LYS A 92 -28.81 3.76 13.53
N GLY A 93 -27.74 3.51 14.29
CA GLY A 93 -27.82 2.99 15.65
C GLY A 93 -28.11 1.49 15.73
N ILE A 94 -27.83 0.75 14.65
CA ILE A 94 -27.93 -0.71 14.67
C ILE A 94 -26.79 -1.23 15.53
N HIS A 95 -27.08 -2.04 16.55
CA HIS A 95 -25.99 -2.64 17.33
C HIS A 95 -25.17 -3.57 16.42
N PRO A 96 -23.82 -3.46 16.35
CA PRO A 96 -22.96 -4.27 15.47
C PRO A 96 -23.21 -5.77 15.55
N THR A 97 -23.60 -6.27 16.74
CA THR A 97 -24.01 -7.67 16.98
C THR A 97 -25.06 -8.18 16.00
N PHE A 98 -26.00 -7.35 15.53
CA PHE A 98 -26.98 -7.80 14.55
C PHE A 98 -26.34 -8.11 13.20
N GLY A 99 -25.40 -7.29 12.74
CA GLY A 99 -24.64 -7.54 11.51
C GLY A 99 -23.78 -8.80 11.60
N PHE A 100 -23.18 -9.05 12.78
CA PHE A 100 -22.41 -10.28 13.03
C PHE A 100 -23.28 -11.53 13.09
N VAL A 101 -24.40 -11.47 13.81
CA VAL A 101 -25.34 -12.60 13.91
C VAL A 101 -25.91 -12.93 12.53
N ALA A 102 -26.27 -11.92 11.74
CA ALA A 102 -26.73 -12.13 10.36
C ALA A 102 -25.67 -12.85 9.51
N PHE A 103 -24.41 -12.42 9.60
CA PHE A 103 -23.29 -13.10 8.91
C PHE A 103 -23.13 -14.54 9.39
N ILE A 104 -23.06 -14.80 10.69
CA ILE A 104 -22.84 -16.14 11.26
C ILE A 104 -23.96 -17.09 10.85
N VAL A 105 -25.22 -16.66 10.99
CA VAL A 105 -26.39 -17.47 10.63
C VAL A 105 -26.40 -17.72 9.11
N GLY A 106 -26.19 -16.69 8.30
CA GLY A 106 -26.13 -16.85 6.83
C GLY A 106 -25.00 -17.80 6.40
N TYR A 107 -23.80 -17.62 6.96
CA TYR A 107 -22.63 -18.40 6.59
C TYR A 107 -22.73 -19.86 7.08
N LEU A 108 -23.40 -20.13 8.21
CA LEU A 108 -23.75 -21.48 8.66
C LEU A 108 -24.55 -22.25 7.60
N PHE A 109 -25.64 -21.64 7.16
CA PHE A 109 -26.57 -22.20 6.16
C PHE A 109 -25.91 -22.36 4.79
N LEU A 110 -25.11 -21.38 4.37
CA LEU A 110 -24.34 -21.45 3.14
C LEU A 110 -23.31 -22.59 3.16
N THR A 111 -22.56 -22.72 4.25
CA THR A 111 -21.55 -23.78 4.42
C THR A 111 -22.20 -25.16 4.41
N GLU A 112 -23.35 -25.30 5.06
CA GLU A 112 -24.12 -26.55 5.03
C GLU A 112 -24.56 -26.92 3.61
N SER A 113 -25.12 -25.97 2.84
CA SER A 113 -25.54 -26.23 1.46
C SER A 113 -24.37 -26.68 0.58
N CYS A 114 -23.21 -26.03 0.73
CA CYS A 114 -21.98 -26.41 0.04
C CYS A 114 -21.51 -27.82 0.43
N ALA A 115 -21.50 -28.15 1.72
CA ALA A 115 -21.15 -29.48 2.22
C ALA A 115 -22.11 -30.55 1.68
N MET A 116 -23.41 -30.28 1.66
CA MET A 116 -24.41 -31.18 1.07
C MET A 116 -24.22 -31.36 -0.43
N ASN A 117 -23.83 -30.32 -1.16
CA ASN A 117 -23.52 -30.44 -2.59
C ASN A 117 -22.33 -31.38 -2.85
N GLN A 118 -21.29 -31.31 -2.01
CA GLN A 118 -20.16 -32.24 -2.07
C GLN A 118 -20.60 -33.67 -1.74
N LEU A 119 -21.41 -33.86 -0.69
CA LEU A 119 -21.95 -35.16 -0.30
C LEU A 119 -22.88 -35.74 -1.38
N LEU A 120 -23.66 -34.90 -2.08
CA LEU A 120 -24.51 -35.31 -3.19
C LEU A 120 -23.66 -35.78 -4.39
N SER A 121 -22.58 -35.07 -4.68
CA SER A 121 -21.62 -35.45 -5.72
C SER A 121 -20.94 -36.78 -5.38
N LEU A 122 -20.54 -36.97 -4.13
CA LEU A 122 -19.98 -38.23 -3.64
C LEU A 122 -21.00 -39.37 -3.67
N ASN A 123 -22.25 -39.10 -3.31
CA ASN A 123 -23.36 -40.04 -3.40
C ASN A 123 -23.53 -40.55 -4.84
N ARG A 124 -23.56 -39.64 -5.82
CA ARG A 124 -23.61 -39.97 -7.25
C ARG A 124 -22.38 -40.76 -7.70
N LEU A 125 -21.18 -40.32 -7.33
CA LEU A 125 -19.94 -41.01 -7.67
C LEU A 125 -19.93 -42.45 -7.14
N LEU A 126 -20.25 -42.67 -5.86
CA LEU A 126 -20.25 -44.00 -5.26
C LEU A 126 -21.35 -44.90 -5.81
N SER A 127 -22.50 -44.33 -6.18
CA SER A 127 -23.57 -45.09 -6.85
C SER A 127 -23.13 -45.66 -8.19
N ALA A 128 -22.33 -44.92 -8.95
CA ALA A 128 -21.81 -45.34 -10.26
C ALA A 128 -20.55 -46.21 -10.15
N TYR A 129 -19.60 -45.81 -9.31
CA TYR A 129 -18.28 -46.44 -9.21
C TYR A 129 -18.29 -47.73 -8.37
N SER A 130 -19.09 -47.80 -7.30
CA SER A 130 -19.10 -48.94 -6.38
C SER A 130 -20.48 -49.25 -5.80
N PRO A 131 -21.41 -49.79 -6.60
CA PRO A 131 -22.80 -50.03 -6.19
C PRO A 131 -22.92 -50.99 -5.00
N PHE A 132 -22.02 -51.97 -4.86
CA PHE A 132 -22.02 -52.89 -3.71
C PHE A 132 -21.66 -52.20 -2.39
N ARG A 133 -20.76 -51.21 -2.41
CA ARG A 133 -20.38 -50.43 -1.22
C ARG A 133 -21.36 -49.30 -0.93
N TYR A 134 -22.06 -48.82 -1.96
CA TYR A 134 -23.05 -47.75 -1.83
C TYR A 134 -24.12 -48.05 -0.77
N HIS A 135 -24.68 -49.25 -0.77
CA HIS A 135 -25.71 -49.65 0.20
C HIS A 135 -25.21 -49.67 1.65
N CYS A 136 -23.93 -49.95 1.88
CA CYS A 136 -23.34 -49.92 3.22
C CYS A 136 -23.13 -48.47 3.69
N ILE A 137 -22.67 -47.59 2.81
CA ILE A 137 -22.33 -46.19 3.14
C ILE A 137 -23.59 -45.33 3.26
N PHE A 138 -24.48 -45.37 2.26
CA PHE A 138 -25.68 -44.53 2.16
C PHE A 138 -26.97 -45.31 2.48
N ASN A 139 -26.99 -46.05 3.58
CA ASN A 139 -28.26 -46.53 4.14
C ASN A 139 -28.97 -45.41 4.92
N ARG A 140 -30.28 -45.56 5.18
CA ARG A 140 -31.12 -44.53 5.82
C ARG A 140 -30.58 -44.04 7.18
N SER A 141 -29.99 -44.94 7.97
CA SER A 141 -29.41 -44.59 9.29
C SER A 141 -28.10 -43.82 9.14
N ASN A 142 -27.21 -44.29 8.26
CA ASN A 142 -25.92 -43.67 8.02
C ASN A 142 -26.07 -42.31 7.32
N THR A 143 -26.95 -42.17 6.33
CA THR A 143 -27.23 -40.88 5.70
C THR A 143 -27.73 -39.85 6.72
N ARG A 144 -28.62 -40.25 7.64
CA ARG A 144 -29.06 -39.36 8.72
C ARG A 144 -27.90 -38.93 9.63
N ARG A 145 -27.01 -39.86 9.99
CA ARG A 145 -25.81 -39.55 10.80
C ARG A 145 -24.85 -38.61 10.07
N VAL A 146 -24.62 -38.81 8.77
CA VAL A 146 -23.79 -37.94 7.93
C VAL A 146 -24.38 -36.54 7.87
N ILE A 147 -25.70 -36.40 7.67
CA ILE A 147 -26.36 -35.10 7.66
C ILE A 147 -26.18 -34.39 9.00
N ILE A 148 -26.51 -35.05 10.11
CA ILE A 148 -26.36 -34.47 11.46
C ILE A 148 -24.90 -34.07 11.73
N SER A 149 -23.94 -34.92 11.34
CA SER A 149 -22.52 -34.63 11.50
C SER A 149 -22.08 -33.41 10.67
N ALA A 150 -22.58 -33.26 9.45
CA ALA A 150 -22.25 -32.11 8.60
C ALA A 150 -22.80 -30.81 9.20
N TRP A 151 -24.06 -30.80 9.65
CA TRP A 151 -24.64 -29.65 10.38
C TRP A 151 -23.82 -29.29 11.61
N PHE A 152 -23.44 -30.30 12.41
CA PHE A 152 -22.62 -30.10 13.60
C PHE A 152 -21.24 -29.53 13.26
N CYS A 153 -20.57 -30.06 12.23
CA CYS A 153 -19.28 -29.55 11.77
C CYS A 153 -19.39 -28.11 11.26
N SER A 154 -20.42 -27.75 10.49
CA SER A 154 -20.66 -26.38 10.04
C SER A 154 -20.90 -25.45 11.24
N ALA A 155 -21.71 -25.87 12.22
CA ALA A 155 -21.96 -25.08 13.44
C ALA A 155 -20.69 -24.88 14.28
N LEU A 156 -19.86 -25.91 14.41
CA LEU A 156 -18.58 -25.83 15.09
C LEU A 156 -17.62 -24.86 14.36
N LEU A 157 -17.55 -24.94 13.03
CA LEU A 157 -16.75 -24.02 12.23
C LEU A 157 -17.20 -22.57 12.43
N MET A 158 -18.50 -22.31 12.43
CA MET A 158 -19.04 -20.97 12.70
C MET A 158 -18.76 -20.50 14.12
N SER A 159 -18.77 -21.41 15.10
CA SER A 159 -18.43 -21.08 16.48
C SER A 159 -16.95 -20.70 16.61
N LEU A 160 -16.06 -21.33 15.86
CA LEU A 160 -14.64 -20.96 15.82
C LEU A 160 -14.42 -19.56 15.23
N TYR A 161 -15.22 -19.15 14.24
CA TYR A 161 -15.22 -17.77 13.73
C TYR A 161 -15.58 -16.74 14.80
N TYR A 162 -16.43 -17.10 15.77
CA TYR A 162 -16.77 -16.21 16.88
C TYR A 162 -15.65 -16.11 17.94
N ILE A 163 -14.89 -17.19 18.13
CA ILE A 163 -13.81 -17.27 19.13
C ILE A 163 -12.55 -16.54 18.67
N VAL A 164 -12.34 -16.40 17.35
CA VAL A 164 -11.17 -15.73 16.76
C VAL A 164 -11.59 -14.35 16.25
N PRO A 165 -11.51 -13.29 17.08
CA PRO A 165 -12.10 -11.99 16.80
C PRO A 165 -11.44 -11.21 15.64
N CYS A 166 -10.24 -11.65 15.21
CA CYS A 166 -9.38 -10.94 14.26
C CYS A 166 -9.97 -10.77 12.85
N SER A 167 -11.12 -11.39 12.56
CA SER A 167 -11.78 -11.35 11.26
C SER A 167 -13.30 -11.36 11.39
N LEU A 168 -13.85 -10.53 12.29
CA LEU A 168 -15.29 -10.37 12.41
C LEU A 168 -15.85 -9.71 11.13
N LEU A 169 -16.56 -10.51 10.35
CA LEU A 169 -17.32 -10.06 9.19
C LEU A 169 -18.75 -9.72 9.63
N GLY A 170 -19.25 -8.57 9.17
CA GLY A 170 -20.64 -8.17 9.38
C GLY A 170 -21.24 -7.62 8.10
N TYR A 171 -22.55 -7.71 7.97
CA TYR A 171 -23.25 -7.13 6.81
C TYR A 171 -23.26 -5.60 6.89
N SER A 172 -22.72 -4.94 5.87
CA SER A 172 -22.81 -3.49 5.73
C SER A 172 -23.92 -3.10 4.76
N PRO A 173 -24.93 -2.33 5.21
CA PRO A 173 -25.94 -1.81 4.30
C PRO A 173 -25.40 -0.72 3.36
N GLN A 174 -24.24 -0.12 3.65
CA GLN A 174 -23.66 0.92 2.80
C GLN A 174 -22.94 0.34 1.58
N PHE A 175 -22.29 -0.81 1.77
CA PHE A 175 -21.54 -1.52 0.73
C PHE A 175 -22.35 -2.64 0.07
N TYR A 176 -23.53 -2.97 0.62
CA TYR A 176 -24.39 -4.07 0.17
C TYR A 176 -23.73 -5.45 0.23
N GLU A 177 -22.68 -5.60 1.05
CA GLU A 177 -21.87 -6.80 1.17
C GLU A 177 -21.42 -7.03 2.63
N TYR A 178 -20.83 -8.20 2.88
CA TYR A 178 -20.20 -8.50 4.15
C TYR A 178 -18.79 -7.90 4.16
N VAL A 179 -18.53 -7.00 5.10
CA VAL A 179 -17.25 -6.30 5.23
C VAL A 179 -16.55 -6.70 6.51
N TYR A 180 -15.21 -6.65 6.49
CA TYR A 180 -14.42 -6.82 7.70
C TYR A 180 -14.68 -5.63 8.61
N VAL A 181 -15.11 -5.90 9.84
CA VAL A 181 -15.13 -4.88 10.87
C VAL A 181 -13.70 -4.75 11.36
N GLN A 182 -13.09 -3.62 11.04
CA GLN A 182 -11.75 -3.29 11.47
C GLN A 182 -11.72 -3.31 13.01
N GLU A 183 -11.06 -4.33 13.56
CA GLU A 183 -10.80 -4.43 14.99
C GLU A 183 -9.57 -3.56 15.33
N PRO A 184 -9.51 -2.93 16.53
CA PRO A 184 -8.25 -2.39 17.03
C PRO A 184 -7.16 -3.49 17.02
N GLN A 185 -6.02 -3.20 16.38
CA GLN A 185 -5.00 -4.18 15.90
C GLN A 185 -4.28 -5.05 16.98
N SER A 186 -4.73 -5.09 18.23
CA SER A 186 -4.03 -5.80 19.32
C SER A 186 -4.18 -7.35 19.32
N MET A 187 -4.91 -7.97 18.39
CA MET A 187 -5.21 -9.42 18.44
C MET A 187 -4.73 -10.28 17.25
N ILE A 188 -3.80 -9.83 16.39
CA ILE A 188 -3.45 -10.51 15.12
C ILE A 188 -2.79 -11.92 15.25
N ARG A 189 -2.38 -12.38 16.44
CA ARG A 189 -1.64 -13.65 16.59
C ARG A 189 -2.46 -14.95 16.44
N ALA A 190 -3.79 -14.90 16.38
CA ALA A 190 -4.62 -16.12 16.34
C ALA A 190 -4.93 -16.65 14.92
N SER A 191 -4.78 -15.83 13.86
CA SER A 191 -5.22 -16.18 12.50
C SER A 191 -4.39 -17.28 11.81
N PHE A 192 -3.17 -17.55 12.29
CA PHE A 192 -2.26 -18.52 11.66
C PHE A 192 -2.65 -19.99 11.92
N LEU A 193 -3.39 -20.27 13.00
CA LEU A 193 -3.79 -21.63 13.39
C LEU A 193 -5.03 -22.13 12.64
N LEU A 194 -5.91 -21.24 12.16
CA LEU A 194 -7.07 -21.64 11.33
C LEU A 194 -6.65 -22.09 9.92
N GLY A 195 -5.54 -21.55 9.40
CA GLY A 195 -4.99 -21.93 8.09
C GLY A 195 -4.53 -23.40 8.03
N LEU A 196 -4.21 -24.02 9.17
CA LEU A 196 -3.77 -25.41 9.25
C LEU A 196 -4.92 -26.44 9.14
N LEU A 197 -6.18 -26.03 9.38
CA LEU A 197 -7.36 -26.89 9.19
C LEU A 197 -8.05 -26.68 7.82
N PHE A 198 -7.56 -25.71 7.03
CA PHE A 198 -8.05 -25.34 5.70
C PHE A 198 -7.29 -25.88 4.46
N PRO A 199 -6.47 -26.96 4.47
CA PRO A 199 -5.68 -27.30 3.28
C PRO A 199 -6.47 -27.75 2.05
N LEU A 200 -7.80 -27.93 2.11
CA LEU A 200 -8.60 -28.26 0.92
C LEU A 200 -9.29 -27.06 0.25
N ALA A 201 -9.35 -25.88 0.88
CA ALA A 201 -9.91 -24.66 0.25
C ALA A 201 -8.87 -23.54 0.06
N ALA A 202 -7.69 -23.64 0.70
CA ALA A 202 -6.62 -22.65 0.60
C ALA A 202 -5.82 -22.71 -0.73
N THR A 203 -6.12 -23.63 -1.66
CA THR A 203 -5.55 -23.62 -3.02
C THR A 203 -6.16 -22.53 -3.93
N LEU A 204 -7.05 -21.70 -3.41
CA LEU A 204 -7.58 -20.50 -4.08
C LEU A 204 -7.25 -19.23 -3.27
N SER A 205 -5.99 -19.07 -2.85
CA SER A 205 -5.44 -17.76 -2.49
C SER A 205 -5.55 -16.83 -3.70
N GLN A 206 -6.72 -16.21 -3.87
CA GLN A 206 -6.89 -15.10 -4.79
C GLN A 206 -5.99 -13.99 -4.25
N GLY A 207 -4.93 -13.65 -4.99
CA GLY A 207 -3.98 -12.62 -4.58
C GLY A 207 -4.69 -11.30 -4.26
N THR A 208 -4.04 -10.45 -3.49
CA THR A 208 -4.61 -9.20 -2.95
C THR A 208 -5.24 -8.37 -4.06
N TYR A 209 -6.46 -7.89 -3.81
CA TYR A 209 -7.21 -7.04 -4.73
C TYR A 209 -7.09 -5.58 -4.31
N ILE A 210 -6.71 -4.70 -5.24
CA ILE A 210 -6.65 -3.25 -5.00
C ILE A 210 -7.35 -2.48 -6.11
N SER A 211 -7.81 -1.27 -5.79
CA SER A 211 -8.40 -0.32 -6.75
C SER A 211 -7.89 1.11 -6.49
N PRO A 212 -6.58 1.37 -6.64
CA PRO A 212 -5.97 2.66 -6.34
C PRO A 212 -6.33 3.73 -7.38
N ASP A 213 -6.31 4.99 -6.95
CA ASP A 213 -6.40 6.14 -7.85
C ASP A 213 -5.11 6.29 -8.67
N MET A 214 -5.24 6.49 -9.98
CA MET A 214 -4.09 6.74 -10.86
C MET A 214 -3.66 8.22 -10.83
N PRO A 215 -2.35 8.51 -10.90
CA PRO A 215 -1.24 7.56 -11.01
C PRO A 215 -0.77 7.01 -9.66
N PHE A 216 -0.26 5.78 -9.67
CA PHE A 216 0.32 5.11 -8.50
C PHE A 216 1.48 4.20 -8.91
N MET A 217 2.25 3.73 -7.94
CA MET A 217 3.29 2.73 -8.13
C MET A 217 3.08 1.49 -7.27
N LEU A 218 3.74 0.39 -7.64
CA LEU A 218 3.88 -0.82 -6.84
C LEU A 218 5.34 -1.27 -6.90
N PHE A 219 5.79 -1.91 -5.82
CA PHE A 219 6.99 -2.74 -5.85
C PHE A 219 6.64 -4.12 -6.41
N GLY A 220 7.58 -4.77 -7.10
CA GLY A 220 7.39 -6.15 -7.53
C GLY A 220 7.07 -7.10 -6.37
N SER A 221 7.56 -6.78 -5.17
CA SER A 221 7.34 -7.50 -3.92
C SER A 221 5.97 -7.30 -3.27
N ASP A 222 5.17 -6.30 -3.69
CA ASP A 222 3.84 -6.04 -3.10
C ASP A 222 2.85 -7.19 -3.35
N ASN A 223 3.17 -8.09 -4.30
CA ASN A 223 2.44 -9.34 -4.61
C ASN A 223 0.92 -9.15 -4.79
N VAL A 224 0.53 -8.03 -5.40
CA VAL A 224 -0.87 -7.74 -5.73
C VAL A 224 -1.34 -8.71 -6.81
N GLY A 225 -2.47 -9.39 -6.61
CA GLY A 225 -2.96 -10.39 -7.59
C GLY A 225 -3.87 -9.79 -8.66
N LYS A 226 -4.59 -8.72 -8.32
CA LYS A 226 -5.53 -8.07 -9.24
C LYS A 226 -5.65 -6.58 -8.92
N ILE A 227 -5.57 -5.76 -9.95
CA ILE A 227 -5.63 -4.30 -9.88
C ILE A 227 -6.81 -3.83 -10.73
N GLN A 228 -7.77 -3.13 -10.13
CA GLN A 228 -8.89 -2.50 -10.85
C GLN A 228 -8.54 -1.07 -11.24
N PHE A 229 -9.01 -0.66 -12.42
CA PHE A 229 -8.80 0.69 -12.95
C PHE A 229 -10.13 1.32 -13.37
N SER A 230 -10.21 2.64 -13.24
CA SER A 230 -11.32 3.45 -13.76
C SER A 230 -11.20 3.71 -15.27
N GLU A 231 -9.99 3.62 -15.82
CA GLU A 231 -9.68 3.77 -17.24
C GLU A 231 -8.46 2.93 -17.64
N ALA A 232 -8.24 2.71 -18.94
CA ALA A 232 -7.15 1.87 -19.41
C ALA A 232 -5.77 2.41 -18.97
N PRO A 233 -4.93 1.57 -18.32
CA PRO A 233 -3.63 2.01 -17.82
C PRO A 233 -2.52 1.84 -18.89
N CYS A 234 -1.44 2.60 -18.72
CA CYS A 234 -0.11 2.20 -19.14
C CYS A 234 0.73 1.87 -17.91
N VAL A 235 1.53 0.81 -18.00
CA VAL A 235 2.51 0.45 -16.98
C VAL A 235 3.90 0.81 -17.48
N PHE A 236 4.66 1.50 -16.64
CA PHE A 236 6.09 1.75 -16.80
C PHE A 236 6.83 0.85 -15.82
N ILE A 237 7.89 0.21 -16.28
CA ILE A 237 8.71 -0.66 -15.45
C ILE A 237 10.11 -0.08 -15.39
N ALA A 238 10.62 0.07 -14.17
CA ALA A 238 11.99 0.43 -13.87
C ALA A 238 12.58 -0.67 -12.98
N ALA A 239 13.56 -1.41 -13.47
CA ALA A 239 14.18 -2.49 -12.70
C ALA A 239 15.69 -2.47 -12.78
N ALA A 240 16.36 -2.79 -11.67
CA ALA A 240 17.82 -2.85 -11.62
C ALA A 240 18.41 -4.02 -12.41
N SER A 241 17.68 -5.14 -12.54
CA SER A 241 18.11 -6.29 -13.34
C SER A 241 16.94 -6.91 -14.12
N GLY A 242 17.28 -7.68 -15.16
CA GLY A 242 16.29 -8.40 -15.98
C GLY A 242 15.75 -9.68 -15.35
N ASP A 243 16.43 -10.23 -14.33
CA ASP A 243 16.15 -11.56 -13.78
C ASP A 243 14.76 -11.67 -13.16
N GLY A 244 14.25 -10.57 -12.59
CA GLY A 244 12.91 -10.49 -12.02
C GLY A 244 11.80 -10.29 -13.05
N LEU A 245 12.10 -9.70 -14.21
CA LEU A 245 11.06 -9.25 -15.15
C LEU A 245 10.34 -10.41 -15.83
N SER A 246 11.04 -11.52 -16.09
CA SER A 246 10.42 -12.73 -16.65
C SER A 246 9.32 -13.32 -15.76
N LYS A 247 9.28 -12.92 -14.48
CA LYS A 247 8.27 -13.36 -13.51
C LYS A 247 7.08 -12.43 -13.45
N VAL A 248 7.20 -11.19 -13.94
CA VAL A 248 6.14 -10.19 -13.89
C VAL A 248 5.28 -10.30 -15.15
N THR A 249 4.05 -10.77 -14.99
CA THR A 249 3.09 -10.97 -16.07
C THR A 249 1.80 -10.22 -15.80
N PHE A 250 1.27 -9.57 -16.84
CA PHE A 250 -0.01 -8.85 -16.80
C PHE A 250 -1.01 -9.52 -17.72
N THR A 251 -2.17 -9.90 -17.20
CA THR A 251 -3.30 -10.39 -17.99
C THR A 251 -4.44 -9.37 -17.92
N PRO A 252 -4.74 -8.65 -19.02
CA PRO A 252 -5.84 -7.69 -19.01
C PRO A 252 -7.20 -8.37 -18.93
N GLY A 253 -8.16 -7.68 -18.33
CA GLY A 253 -9.55 -8.11 -18.23
C GLY A 253 -10.52 -6.95 -18.09
N ASN A 254 -11.80 -7.24 -18.30
CA ASN A 254 -12.92 -6.30 -18.18
C ASN A 254 -14.07 -6.96 -17.40
N LEU A 255 -15.25 -6.33 -17.36
CA LEU A 255 -16.43 -6.88 -16.67
C LEU A 255 -16.88 -8.25 -17.23
N GLU A 256 -16.51 -8.60 -18.47
CA GLU A 256 -16.83 -9.88 -19.11
C GLU A 256 -15.79 -10.98 -18.79
N GLY A 257 -14.64 -10.61 -18.22
CA GLY A 257 -13.57 -11.52 -17.84
C GLY A 257 -12.20 -11.15 -18.41
N PRO A 258 -11.20 -12.04 -18.30
CA PRO A 258 -9.89 -11.83 -18.90
C PRO A 258 -10.01 -11.88 -20.43
N PHE A 259 -9.30 -10.99 -21.11
CA PHE A 259 -9.24 -10.96 -22.57
C PHE A 259 -7.83 -10.63 -23.05
N GLY A 260 -7.53 -10.96 -24.30
CA GLY A 260 -6.19 -10.76 -24.87
C GLY A 260 -5.14 -11.73 -24.32
N TYR A 261 -3.89 -11.46 -24.66
CA TYR A 261 -2.76 -12.28 -24.25
C TYR A 261 -2.11 -11.69 -22.99
N SER A 262 -1.62 -12.57 -22.13
CA SER A 262 -0.76 -12.17 -21.02
C SER A 262 0.53 -11.56 -21.57
N VAL A 263 0.91 -10.39 -21.07
CA VAL A 263 2.12 -9.68 -21.46
C VAL A 263 3.14 -9.81 -20.35
N ASN A 264 4.30 -10.37 -20.67
CA ASN A 264 5.41 -10.46 -19.75
C ASN A 264 6.22 -9.16 -19.77
N ALA A 265 6.66 -8.67 -18.61
CA ALA A 265 7.46 -7.45 -18.50
C ALA A 265 8.74 -7.50 -19.32
N SER A 266 9.38 -8.67 -19.44
CA SER A 266 10.62 -8.82 -20.21
C SER A 266 10.45 -8.60 -21.72
N ILE A 267 9.21 -8.55 -22.23
CA ILE A 267 8.94 -8.33 -23.66
C ILE A 267 9.05 -6.85 -24.03
N PHE A 268 8.77 -5.94 -23.09
CA PHE A 268 8.70 -4.50 -23.37
C PHE A 268 9.67 -3.66 -22.54
N ALA A 269 10.34 -4.26 -21.56
CA ALA A 269 11.43 -3.63 -20.83
C ALA A 269 12.74 -3.83 -21.58
N ASP A 270 13.31 -2.75 -22.07
CA ASP A 270 14.60 -2.76 -22.76
C ASP A 270 15.73 -2.55 -21.78
N THR A 271 16.89 -3.15 -22.08
CA THR A 271 18.10 -2.90 -21.31
C THR A 271 18.66 -1.53 -21.65
N VAL A 272 18.65 -0.63 -20.68
CA VAL A 272 19.29 0.68 -20.78
C VAL A 272 20.69 0.58 -20.18
N THR A 273 21.69 0.98 -20.94
CA THR A 273 23.09 1.00 -20.50
C THR A 273 23.53 2.45 -20.30
N PHE A 274 24.01 2.76 -19.11
CA PHE A 274 24.58 4.06 -18.76
C PHE A 274 26.08 3.92 -18.66
N VAL A 275 26.80 4.74 -19.43
CA VAL A 275 28.26 4.80 -19.37
C VAL A 275 28.64 5.76 -18.25
N ASN A 276 29.26 5.29 -17.17
CA ASN A 276 29.85 6.14 -16.12
C ASN A 276 31.36 5.93 -16.07
N GLY A 277 32.12 6.86 -16.65
CA GLY A 277 33.55 6.67 -16.87
C GLY A 277 33.80 5.40 -17.67
N ASP A 278 34.51 4.45 -17.07
CA ASP A 278 34.87 3.15 -17.66
C ASP A 278 33.86 2.02 -17.31
N SER A 279 32.87 2.28 -16.47
CA SER A 279 31.85 1.30 -16.05
C SER A 279 30.55 1.42 -16.82
N ASN A 280 29.87 0.29 -17.04
CA ASN A 280 28.59 0.24 -17.73
C ASN A 280 27.50 -0.23 -16.77
N VAL A 281 26.70 0.70 -16.26
CA VAL A 281 25.55 0.37 -15.43
C VAL A 281 24.41 -0.07 -16.35
N LYS A 282 23.95 -1.31 -16.17
CA LYS A 282 22.81 -1.86 -16.91
C LYS A 282 21.59 -1.87 -16.02
N ALA A 283 20.46 -1.49 -16.59
CA ALA A 283 19.17 -1.62 -15.96
C ALA A 283 18.09 -1.85 -17.01
N GLN A 284 16.86 -2.08 -16.57
CA GLN A 284 15.72 -2.32 -17.46
C GLN A 284 14.71 -1.18 -17.33
N PHE A 285 14.28 -0.67 -18.47
CA PHE A 285 13.23 0.35 -18.53
C PHE A 285 12.32 0.11 -19.72
N GLY A 286 11.02 0.22 -19.50
CA GLY A 286 10.05 0.05 -20.57
C GLY A 286 8.67 0.53 -20.20
N ALA A 287 7.80 0.61 -21.20
CA ALA A 287 6.40 0.97 -21.01
C ALA A 287 5.49 0.10 -21.89
N PHE A 288 4.32 -0.24 -21.37
CA PHE A 288 3.29 -0.96 -22.10
C PHE A 288 1.91 -0.35 -21.81
N CYS A 289 1.18 -0.02 -22.87
CA CYS A 289 -0.18 0.54 -22.78
C CYS A 289 -1.21 -0.51 -23.16
N PHE A 290 -2.15 -0.77 -22.24
CA PHE A 290 -3.17 -1.79 -22.45
C PHE A 290 -4.32 -1.30 -23.36
N PRO A 291 -5.14 -2.22 -23.93
CA PRO A 291 -6.31 -1.86 -24.71
C PRO A 291 -7.31 -0.97 -23.95
N ASP A 292 -8.06 -0.13 -24.66
CA ASP A 292 -8.96 0.89 -24.04
C ASP A 292 -10.10 0.28 -23.20
N ASN A 293 -10.45 -0.98 -23.45
CA ASN A 293 -11.46 -1.74 -22.71
C ASN A 293 -10.90 -2.44 -21.45
N THR A 294 -9.64 -2.21 -21.06
CA THR A 294 -9.04 -2.83 -19.87
C THR A 294 -9.59 -2.19 -18.60
N GLY A 295 -10.41 -2.94 -17.84
CA GLY A 295 -10.97 -2.52 -16.55
C GLY A 295 -10.21 -3.06 -15.34
N TYR A 296 -9.46 -4.14 -15.51
CA TYR A 296 -8.54 -4.65 -14.49
C TYR A 296 -7.32 -5.34 -15.12
N LEU A 297 -6.24 -5.46 -14.36
CA LEU A 297 -5.10 -6.30 -14.67
C LEU A 297 -5.01 -7.39 -13.60
N ARG A 298 -4.93 -8.65 -14.02
CA ARG A 298 -4.43 -9.72 -13.16
C ARG A 298 -2.92 -9.74 -13.27
N THR A 299 -2.25 -9.70 -12.13
CA THR A 299 -0.80 -9.64 -12.04
C THR A 299 -0.29 -10.93 -11.43
N ASP A 300 0.81 -11.43 -11.99
CA ASP A 300 1.65 -12.45 -11.38
C ASP A 300 3.03 -11.82 -11.27
N PHE A 301 3.50 -11.60 -10.05
CA PHE A 301 4.84 -11.06 -9.78
C PHE A 301 5.87 -12.18 -9.60
N GLY A 302 5.45 -13.45 -9.67
CA GLY A 302 6.25 -14.59 -9.30
C GLY A 302 6.69 -14.57 -7.84
N ASN A 303 7.72 -15.35 -7.54
CA ASN A 303 8.07 -15.63 -6.17
C ASN A 303 9.01 -14.56 -5.55
N TYR A 304 8.42 -13.53 -4.95
CA TYR A 304 9.10 -12.59 -4.03
C TYR A 304 9.00 -13.06 -2.55
N THR A 305 8.58 -14.30 -2.27
CA THR A 305 8.44 -14.78 -0.87
C THR A 305 9.79 -14.79 -0.17
N GLY A 306 9.82 -14.27 1.06
CA GLY A 306 11.02 -14.23 1.88
C GLY A 306 11.90 -12.99 1.66
N LEU A 307 11.51 -12.10 0.75
CA LEU A 307 12.06 -10.75 0.70
C LEU A 307 11.21 -9.84 1.59
N ASP A 308 11.88 -9.08 2.43
CA ASP A 308 11.27 -8.06 3.29
C ASP A 308 11.77 -6.67 2.91
N SER A 309 11.31 -5.64 3.62
CA SER A 309 11.70 -4.25 3.40
C SER A 309 13.19 -3.96 3.57
N THR A 310 13.96 -4.89 4.15
CA THR A 310 15.42 -4.77 4.31
C THR A 310 16.20 -5.37 3.15
N SER A 311 15.56 -6.20 2.34
CA SER A 311 16.18 -6.86 1.20
C SER A 311 16.38 -5.86 0.05
N PRO A 312 17.60 -5.65 -0.48
CA PRO A 312 17.81 -4.73 -1.60
C PRO A 312 16.95 -5.08 -2.83
N GLN A 313 16.64 -6.36 -3.01
CA GLN A 313 15.83 -6.88 -4.10
C GLN A 313 14.34 -6.49 -3.97
N TRP A 314 13.87 -6.12 -2.77
CA TRP A 314 12.46 -5.81 -2.50
C TRP A 314 11.95 -4.66 -3.37
N ARG A 315 12.72 -3.57 -3.50
CA ARG A 315 12.39 -2.41 -4.36
C ARG A 315 13.14 -2.37 -5.68
N SER A 316 13.76 -3.48 -6.06
CA SER A 316 14.59 -3.53 -7.28
C SER A 316 13.79 -3.50 -8.58
N THR A 317 12.46 -3.66 -8.49
CA THR A 317 11.51 -3.57 -9.61
C THR A 317 10.36 -2.66 -9.20
N LEU A 318 10.22 -1.54 -9.90
CA LEU A 318 9.16 -0.56 -9.74
C LEU A 318 8.19 -0.65 -10.91
N LEU A 319 6.90 -0.61 -10.59
CA LEU A 319 5.80 -0.64 -11.55
C LEU A 319 5.00 0.63 -11.37
N TYR A 320 5.06 1.53 -12.34
CA TYR A 320 4.34 2.79 -12.30
C TYR A 320 3.15 2.75 -13.26
N PHE A 321 1.95 2.92 -12.72
CA PHE A 321 0.70 2.89 -13.47
C PHE A 321 0.17 4.31 -13.64
N MET A 322 -0.15 4.66 -14.88
CA MET A 322 -0.77 5.95 -15.19
C MET A 322 -1.85 5.82 -16.27
N PRO A 323 -2.77 6.79 -16.40
CA PRO A 323 -3.79 6.75 -17.42
C PRO A 323 -3.20 6.74 -18.82
N LYS A 324 -3.72 5.87 -19.69
CA LYS A 324 -3.28 5.80 -21.09
C LYS A 324 -3.48 7.11 -21.83
N LYS A 325 -4.57 7.84 -21.55
CA LYS A 325 -4.85 9.16 -22.12
C LYS A 325 -3.74 10.18 -21.82
N SER A 326 -3.07 10.07 -20.67
CA SER A 326 -1.97 10.96 -20.32
C SER A 326 -0.74 10.65 -21.17
N VAL A 327 -0.42 9.36 -21.35
CA VAL A 327 0.72 8.89 -22.17
C VAL A 327 0.54 9.22 -23.65
N THR A 328 -0.67 9.01 -24.20
CA THR A 328 -0.96 9.25 -25.62
C THR A 328 -1.36 10.70 -25.93
N GLY A 329 -1.73 11.48 -24.92
CA GLY A 329 -2.15 12.87 -25.03
C GLY A 329 -1.02 13.87 -24.72
N PRO A 330 -1.18 14.76 -23.72
CA PRO A 330 -0.26 15.90 -23.51
C PRO A 330 1.17 15.49 -23.17
N CYS A 331 1.38 14.28 -22.62
CA CYS A 331 2.71 13.76 -22.27
C CYS A 331 3.39 12.95 -23.39
N LYS A 332 2.80 12.89 -24.59
CA LYS A 332 3.32 12.05 -25.67
C LYS A 332 4.73 12.46 -26.08
N GLY A 333 5.63 11.47 -26.16
CA GLY A 333 7.02 11.68 -26.59
C GLY A 333 7.92 12.42 -25.59
N LYS A 334 7.45 12.61 -24.35
CA LYS A 334 8.21 13.19 -23.24
C LYS A 334 8.75 12.11 -22.32
N GLY A 335 9.73 12.45 -21.48
CA GLY A 335 10.43 11.51 -20.60
C GLY A 335 11.62 10.79 -21.26
N THR A 336 12.20 9.83 -20.54
CA THR A 336 13.34 9.04 -21.02
C THR A 336 12.90 8.14 -22.20
N HIS A 337 13.77 8.03 -23.22
CA HIS A 337 13.53 7.23 -24.43
C HIS A 337 12.27 7.60 -25.23
N LYS A 338 11.62 8.73 -24.93
CA LYS A 338 10.39 9.20 -25.59
C LYS A 338 9.24 8.18 -25.53
N LEU A 339 9.21 7.33 -24.51
CA LEU A 339 8.13 6.35 -24.29
C LEU A 339 6.79 7.04 -24.00
N GLY A 340 6.80 8.32 -23.63
CA GLY A 340 5.62 9.11 -23.28
C GLY A 340 5.40 9.15 -21.77
N GLY A 341 4.34 9.83 -21.34
CA GLY A 341 3.98 9.95 -19.92
C GLY A 341 4.89 10.85 -19.09
N ASN A 342 5.94 11.43 -19.69
CA ASN A 342 6.94 12.27 -19.00
C ASN A 342 7.59 11.56 -17.79
N VAL A 343 7.85 10.25 -17.98
CA VAL A 343 8.50 9.39 -16.99
C VAL A 343 10.00 9.33 -17.28
N PHE A 344 10.78 9.60 -16.26
CA PHE A 344 12.23 9.56 -16.24
C PHE A 344 12.71 8.42 -15.36
N ILE A 345 13.94 8.01 -15.59
CA ILE A 345 14.60 7.00 -14.78
C ILE A 345 15.98 7.48 -14.35
N LEU A 346 16.31 7.25 -13.08
CA LEU A 346 17.58 7.59 -12.47
C LEU A 346 18.34 6.33 -12.12
N PHE A 347 19.59 6.28 -12.57
CA PHE A 347 20.52 5.19 -12.26
C PHE A 347 21.91 5.68 -11.88
N ASP A 348 22.36 6.79 -12.48
CA ASP A 348 23.74 7.23 -12.32
C ASP A 348 23.91 8.70 -12.70
N ARG A 349 23.47 9.07 -13.91
CA ARG A 349 23.59 10.43 -14.39
C ARG A 349 22.44 11.30 -13.93
N ALA A 350 22.78 12.56 -13.68
CA ALA A 350 21.77 13.56 -13.41
C ALA A 350 20.90 13.82 -14.65
N VAL A 351 19.60 13.76 -14.49
CA VAL A 351 18.59 13.98 -15.53
C VAL A 351 17.95 15.34 -15.32
N ALA A 352 17.99 16.17 -16.36
CA ALA A 352 17.20 17.39 -16.39
C ALA A 352 15.77 17.03 -16.79
N VAL A 353 14.80 17.50 -16.01
CA VAL A 353 13.38 17.19 -16.22
C VAL A 353 12.63 18.40 -16.72
N ASP A 354 11.68 18.14 -17.61
CA ASP A 354 10.74 19.11 -18.15
C ASP A 354 9.35 18.79 -17.58
N ALA A 355 8.51 19.79 -17.32
CA ALA A 355 7.14 19.53 -16.87
C ALA A 355 6.17 20.66 -17.26
N SER A 356 4.88 20.33 -17.21
CA SER A 356 3.76 21.28 -17.22
C SER A 356 2.69 20.82 -16.22
N SER A 357 1.70 21.66 -15.96
CA SER A 357 0.57 21.34 -15.07
C SER A 357 -0.28 20.16 -15.57
N GLU A 358 -0.38 19.98 -16.90
CA GLU A 358 -1.10 18.86 -17.52
C GLU A 358 -0.25 17.58 -17.60
N CYS A 359 1.06 17.72 -17.50
CA CYS A 359 2.01 16.63 -17.67
C CYS A 359 3.15 16.73 -16.64
N PRO A 360 2.90 16.33 -15.39
CA PRO A 360 3.93 16.33 -14.36
C PRO A 360 5.08 15.38 -14.72
N ALA A 361 6.28 15.66 -14.23
CA ALA A 361 7.42 14.78 -14.42
C ALA A 361 7.42 13.70 -13.34
N VAL A 362 7.61 12.45 -13.74
CA VAL A 362 7.73 11.31 -12.81
C VAL A 362 9.14 10.80 -12.91
N VAL A 363 9.79 10.53 -11.79
CA VAL A 363 11.16 10.01 -11.78
C VAL A 363 11.19 8.73 -10.98
N LEU A 364 11.62 7.64 -11.62
CA LEU A 364 11.74 6.32 -11.03
C LEU A 364 13.21 5.99 -10.76
N ALA A 365 13.49 5.39 -9.60
CA ALA A 365 14.82 5.05 -9.15
C ALA A 365 14.74 3.70 -8.39
N PRO A 366 14.94 2.56 -9.10
CA PRO A 366 14.88 1.25 -8.45
C PRO A 366 16.10 1.05 -7.54
N SER A 367 15.94 0.25 -6.48
CA SER A 367 17.07 -0.13 -5.61
C SER A 367 17.93 -1.21 -6.26
N ASN A 368 19.05 -1.57 -5.61
CA ASN A 368 19.87 -2.72 -5.99
C ASN A 368 20.49 -2.63 -7.40
N ILE A 369 20.79 -1.42 -7.85
CA ILE A 369 21.52 -1.20 -9.10
C ILE A 369 22.96 -1.65 -8.89
N GLN A 370 23.44 -2.55 -9.75
CA GLN A 370 24.82 -3.01 -9.72
C GLN A 370 25.71 -2.00 -10.45
N PHE A 371 26.61 -1.37 -9.70
CA PHE A 371 27.73 -0.62 -10.25
C PHE A 371 28.92 -1.59 -10.35
N ASP A 372 29.69 -1.57 -11.45
CA ASP A 372 30.83 -2.50 -11.69
C ASP A 372 31.96 -2.41 -10.64
N LEU A 373 31.87 -1.48 -9.68
CA LEU A 373 32.84 -1.27 -8.61
C LEU A 373 32.35 -1.96 -7.33
N ALA A 374 33.28 -2.42 -6.48
CA ALA A 374 33.08 -3.25 -5.28
C ALA A 374 32.19 -2.65 -4.15
N TYR A 375 31.28 -1.75 -4.47
CA TYR A 375 30.30 -1.20 -3.56
C TYR A 375 29.20 -2.22 -3.27
N SER A 376 28.81 -2.28 -2.00
CA SER A 376 27.69 -3.09 -1.53
C SER A 376 26.39 -2.63 -2.21
N GLN A 377 25.56 -3.60 -2.58
CA GLN A 377 24.18 -3.34 -3.03
C GLN A 377 23.41 -2.70 -1.88
N THR A 378 22.88 -1.50 -2.08
CA THR A 378 22.08 -0.81 -1.06
C THR A 378 20.60 -0.85 -1.43
N GLY A 379 19.75 -1.07 -0.42
CA GLY A 379 18.29 -0.93 -0.55
C GLY A 379 17.84 0.53 -0.62
N CYS A 380 18.71 1.43 -0.20
CA CYS A 380 18.45 2.84 0.02
C CYS A 380 18.66 3.63 -1.27
N VAL A 381 17.59 4.23 -1.79
CA VAL A 381 17.66 5.03 -3.02
C VAL A 381 17.57 6.51 -2.69
N GLY A 382 18.68 7.23 -2.86
CA GLY A 382 18.73 8.67 -2.78
C GLY A 382 18.43 9.31 -4.14
N ILE A 383 17.50 10.25 -4.18
CA ILE A 383 17.28 11.15 -5.31
C ILE A 383 17.76 12.54 -4.90
N GLY A 384 18.92 12.93 -5.42
CA GLY A 384 19.42 14.29 -5.35
C GLY A 384 18.59 15.18 -6.26
N PHE A 385 18.29 16.40 -5.82
CA PHE A 385 17.50 17.37 -6.55
C PHE A 385 18.19 18.72 -6.53
N SER A 386 18.30 19.34 -7.71
CA SER A 386 18.80 20.70 -7.89
C SER A 386 17.80 21.50 -8.71
N ARG A 387 17.28 22.60 -8.15
CA ARG A 387 16.36 23.51 -8.84
C ARG A 387 17.11 24.26 -9.94
N GLN A 388 16.50 24.37 -11.12
CA GLN A 388 17.10 25.05 -12.27
C GLN A 388 16.27 26.27 -12.71
N SER A 389 14.96 26.30 -12.43
CA SER A 389 14.07 27.44 -12.75
C SER A 389 13.50 28.10 -11.50
N ASN A 390 13.61 29.42 -11.41
CA ASN A 390 13.05 30.25 -10.33
C ASN A 390 11.72 30.92 -10.73
N SER A 391 11.18 30.70 -11.92
CA SER A 391 9.99 31.46 -12.36
C SER A 391 8.66 30.78 -12.01
N ILE A 392 8.69 29.60 -11.40
CA ILE A 392 7.51 28.76 -11.19
C ILE A 392 7.46 28.11 -9.82
N ASP A 393 6.23 27.75 -9.45
CA ASP A 393 5.99 26.89 -8.31
C ASP A 393 6.23 25.43 -8.73
N ILE A 394 6.93 24.69 -7.88
CA ILE A 394 7.23 23.27 -8.07
C ILE A 394 6.80 22.54 -6.79
N ASP A 395 5.84 21.63 -6.93
CA ASP A 395 5.45 20.72 -5.87
C ASP A 395 6.06 19.34 -6.16
N ILE A 396 6.76 18.78 -5.18
CA ILE A 396 7.35 17.44 -5.23
C ILE A 396 6.60 16.56 -4.25
N SER A 397 6.14 15.44 -4.79
CA SER A 397 5.36 14.45 -4.06
C SER A 397 5.93 13.06 -4.29
N THR A 398 5.72 12.17 -3.33
CA THR A 398 5.98 10.74 -3.50
C THR A 398 4.92 10.17 -4.43
N VAL A 399 5.29 9.30 -5.36
CA VAL A 399 4.26 8.55 -6.09
C VAL A 399 3.60 7.58 -5.11
N GLN A 400 2.27 7.65 -5.01
CA GLN A 400 1.47 6.83 -4.09
C GLN A 400 1.71 5.34 -4.35
N ASN A 401 1.97 4.55 -3.30
CA ASN A 401 1.98 3.08 -3.42
C ASN A 401 0.53 2.58 -3.43
N GLY A 402 0.14 1.84 -4.47
CA GLY A 402 -1.24 1.36 -4.65
C GLY A 402 -1.70 0.35 -3.59
N ALA A 403 -0.78 -0.35 -2.94
CA ALA A 403 -1.04 -1.27 -1.84
C ALA A 403 -0.95 -0.60 -0.45
N SER A 404 -0.22 0.51 -0.33
CA SER A 404 -0.02 1.26 0.92
C SER A 404 -0.02 2.78 0.67
N PRO A 405 -1.19 3.39 0.42
CA PRO A 405 -1.27 4.81 0.08
C PRO A 405 -0.97 5.71 1.29
N LEU A 406 -0.25 6.81 1.03
CA LEU A 406 0.09 7.86 1.99
C LEU A 406 -1.05 8.87 2.13
N LYS A 407 -1.28 9.34 3.36
CA LYS A 407 -2.25 10.42 3.66
C LYS A 407 -1.86 11.74 2.99
N ASP A 408 -0.58 12.10 3.04
CA ASP A 408 -0.01 13.21 2.28
C ASP A 408 1.23 12.72 1.55
N ALA A 409 1.20 12.82 0.22
CA ALA A 409 2.35 12.49 -0.61
C ALA A 409 3.24 13.70 -0.87
N THR A 410 2.74 14.93 -0.70
CA THR A 410 3.50 16.15 -1.02
C THR A 410 4.44 16.43 0.11
N PHE A 411 5.73 16.43 -0.20
CA PHE A 411 6.76 16.67 0.79
C PHE A 411 7.60 17.89 0.49
N LEU A 412 7.43 18.57 -0.65
CA LEU A 412 8.18 19.79 -0.88
C LEU A 412 7.43 20.69 -1.81
N THR A 413 7.33 21.95 -1.45
CA THR A 413 6.78 22.99 -2.30
C THR A 413 7.80 24.12 -2.36
N TRP A 414 8.22 24.45 -3.58
CA TRP A 414 8.96 25.68 -3.85
C TRP A 414 8.08 26.65 -4.58
N LYS A 415 8.12 27.90 -4.14
CA LYS A 415 7.48 29.02 -4.82
C LYS A 415 8.46 29.69 -5.79
N ALA A 416 7.92 30.33 -6.83
CA ALA A 416 8.72 31.09 -7.80
C ALA A 416 9.70 32.05 -7.09
N ASN A 417 9.23 32.77 -6.07
CA ASN A 417 10.04 33.80 -5.40
C ASN A 417 10.99 33.27 -4.32
N ASP A 418 11.02 31.96 -4.07
CA ASP A 418 11.94 31.40 -3.10
C ASP A 418 13.37 31.55 -3.63
N LYS A 419 14.25 32.12 -2.80
CA LYS A 419 15.67 32.24 -3.15
C LYS A 419 16.20 30.83 -3.44
N SER A 420 16.65 30.62 -4.67
CA SER A 420 17.30 29.37 -5.07
C SER A 420 18.48 29.11 -4.14
N SER A 421 18.33 28.14 -3.24
CA SER A 421 19.50 27.51 -2.67
C SER A 421 20.13 26.71 -3.81
N SER A 422 21.35 27.06 -4.22
CA SER A 422 22.18 26.24 -5.11
C SER A 422 22.38 24.81 -4.59
N ASN A 423 22.04 24.57 -3.32
CA ASN A 423 22.17 23.31 -2.62
C ASN A 423 21.30 22.20 -3.22
N VAL A 424 21.96 21.10 -3.54
CA VAL A 424 21.30 19.83 -3.86
C VAL A 424 20.60 19.31 -2.60
N GLN A 425 19.34 18.90 -2.74
CA GLN A 425 18.58 18.23 -1.70
C GLN A 425 18.37 16.78 -2.06
N THR A 426 18.72 15.86 -1.14
CA THR A 426 18.56 14.42 -1.37
C THR A 426 17.34 13.90 -0.62
N PHE A 427 16.49 13.15 -1.32
CA PHE A 427 15.30 12.49 -0.76
C PHE A 427 15.43 10.98 -0.89
N LEU A 428 14.90 10.23 0.06
CA LEU A 428 14.91 8.76 0.01
C LEU A 428 13.61 8.26 -0.59
N ARG A 429 13.56 8.16 -1.90
CA ARG A 429 12.36 7.78 -2.63
C ARG A 429 12.74 6.96 -3.85
N ASN A 430 11.97 5.92 -4.10
CA ASN A 430 12.07 5.19 -5.36
C ASN A 430 11.27 5.84 -6.49
N ALA A 431 10.27 6.66 -6.16
CA ALA A 431 9.44 7.32 -7.16
C ALA A 431 8.99 8.70 -6.67
N VAL A 432 9.31 9.74 -7.43
CA VAL A 432 8.90 11.12 -7.16
C VAL A 432 8.11 11.71 -8.33
N LEU A 433 7.13 12.53 -8.00
CA LEU A 433 6.24 13.24 -8.92
C LEU A 433 6.43 14.74 -8.73
N LEU A 434 6.86 15.42 -9.78
CA LEU A 434 7.07 16.86 -9.82
C LEU A 434 5.92 17.52 -10.59
N ARG A 435 5.15 18.35 -9.90
CA ARG A 435 4.06 19.14 -10.46
C ARG A 435 4.49 20.59 -10.55
N THR A 436 4.01 21.28 -11.58
CA THR A 436 4.19 22.72 -11.71
C THR A 436 2.84 23.38 -11.92
N ASN A 437 2.76 24.67 -11.60
CA ASN A 437 1.57 25.48 -11.86
C ASN A 437 1.51 26.04 -13.29
N SER A 438 2.52 25.78 -14.12
CA SER A 438 2.63 26.32 -15.48
C SER A 438 1.88 25.45 -16.48
N SER A 439 0.93 26.04 -17.21
CA SER A 439 0.26 25.39 -18.34
C SER A 439 1.20 25.16 -19.53
N SER A 440 2.19 26.04 -19.72
CA SER A 440 3.23 25.86 -20.72
C SER A 440 4.30 24.86 -20.26
N TRP A 441 4.90 24.16 -21.22
CA TRP A 441 6.08 23.35 -20.98
C TRP A 441 7.26 24.21 -20.54
N ILE A 442 7.87 23.84 -19.43
CA ILE A 442 9.10 24.46 -18.95
C ILE A 442 10.20 23.42 -19.01
N SER A 443 11.26 23.74 -19.73
CA SER A 443 12.40 22.86 -19.88
C SER A 443 13.40 23.06 -18.74
N ASN A 444 14.04 21.97 -18.32
CA ASN A 444 15.03 21.96 -17.25
C ASN A 444 14.49 22.65 -15.98
N ILE A 445 13.33 22.24 -15.47
CA ILE A 445 12.81 22.81 -14.21
C ILE A 445 13.68 22.41 -13.02
N ALA A 446 14.26 21.21 -13.11
CA ALA A 446 15.09 20.60 -12.11
C ALA A 446 16.08 19.64 -12.75
N LYS A 447 17.17 19.38 -12.03
CA LYS A 447 18.16 18.37 -12.33
C LYS A 447 18.16 17.38 -11.17
N LEU A 448 17.83 16.12 -11.43
CA LEU A 448 17.82 15.09 -10.41
C LEU A 448 18.97 14.12 -10.61
N SER A 449 19.70 13.75 -9.55
CA SER A 449 20.79 12.77 -9.56
C SER A 449 20.40 11.53 -8.76
N TYR A 450 20.95 10.38 -9.16
CA TYR A 450 20.95 9.21 -8.29
C TYR A 450 22.08 9.39 -7.28
N GLU A 451 21.75 9.49 -6.00
CA GLU A 451 22.71 9.60 -4.91
C GLU A 451 22.89 8.23 -4.28
N ASN A 452 24.07 7.63 -4.47
CA ASN A 452 24.34 6.34 -3.88
C ASN A 452 24.67 6.53 -2.40
N THR A 453 23.79 6.05 -1.52
CA THR A 453 24.10 6.00 -0.09
C THR A 453 25.06 4.86 0.15
N TYR A 454 26.22 5.14 0.74
CA TYR A 454 27.17 4.10 1.10
C TYR A 454 26.72 3.39 2.38
N ASN A 455 26.65 2.07 2.34
CA ASN A 455 26.24 1.26 3.48
C ASN A 455 27.39 0.35 3.93
N ASP A 456 27.78 0.48 5.20
CA ASP A 456 28.57 -0.55 5.89
C ASP A 456 27.70 -1.79 6.20
N ASP A 457 26.39 -1.58 6.41
CA ASP A 457 25.41 -2.62 6.75
C ASP A 457 24.19 -2.55 5.82
N ALA A 458 23.64 -3.71 5.41
CA ALA A 458 22.50 -3.79 4.49
C ALA A 458 21.26 -2.99 4.93
N ASN A 459 21.11 -2.75 6.24
CA ASN A 459 19.92 -2.15 6.84
C ASN A 459 20.09 -0.67 7.24
N THR A 460 21.24 -0.06 6.95
CA THR A 460 21.56 1.30 7.41
C THR A 460 21.88 2.20 6.22
N CYS A 461 20.97 3.10 5.86
CA CYS A 461 21.22 4.09 4.83
C CYS A 461 22.02 5.27 5.39
N LYS A 462 23.18 5.57 4.81
CA LYS A 462 23.95 6.78 5.16
C LYS A 462 23.76 7.86 4.10
N LEU A 463 23.21 8.98 4.52
CA LEU A 463 23.17 10.21 3.74
C LEU A 463 24.15 11.20 4.36
N SER A 464 24.89 11.91 3.51
CA SER A 464 25.68 13.05 3.97
C SER A 464 25.42 14.25 3.09
N ARG A 465 25.40 15.43 3.72
CA ARG A 465 25.27 16.71 3.03
C ARG A 465 26.35 17.64 3.56
N SER A 466 27.19 18.14 2.66
CA SER A 466 28.07 19.26 2.96
C SER A 466 27.33 20.56 2.67
N LEU A 467 27.35 21.49 3.62
CA LEU A 467 26.88 22.85 3.38
C LEU A 467 27.99 23.65 2.68
N ASP A 468 27.59 24.58 1.81
CA ASP A 468 28.51 25.44 1.07
C ASP A 468 29.24 26.39 2.03
N ASP A 469 30.57 26.44 1.93
CA ASP A 469 31.47 27.27 2.75
C ASP A 469 31.11 28.75 2.77
N PHE A 470 30.39 29.25 1.76
CA PHE A 470 30.06 30.67 1.61
C PHE A 470 28.58 30.99 1.90
N ALA A 471 27.78 30.02 2.32
CA ALA A 471 26.36 30.24 2.55
C ALA A 471 26.11 31.02 3.86
N THR A 472 25.85 32.33 3.74
CA THR A 472 25.43 33.19 4.88
C THR A 472 24.12 32.76 5.55
N SER A 473 23.34 31.89 4.90
CA SER A 473 22.21 31.18 5.51
C SER A 473 21.98 29.91 4.70
N ALA A 474 21.89 28.76 5.37
CA ALA A 474 21.47 27.53 4.72
C ALA A 474 20.17 27.04 5.35
N SER A 475 19.27 26.59 4.49
CA SER A 475 18.15 25.76 4.88
C SER A 475 18.12 24.46 4.08
N GLY A 476 17.44 23.48 4.66
CA GLY A 476 17.32 22.17 4.08
C GLY A 476 16.25 21.38 4.81
N ARG A 477 15.84 20.29 4.16
CA ARG A 477 14.96 19.30 4.74
C ARG A 477 15.58 17.93 4.60
N ILE A 478 15.61 17.19 5.71
CA ILE A 478 15.92 15.77 5.76
C ILE A 478 14.60 15.02 5.58
N ASP A 479 14.58 13.99 4.74
CA ASP A 479 13.38 13.23 4.41
C ASP A 479 13.65 11.72 4.51
N THR A 480 12.70 10.96 5.04
CA THR A 480 12.78 9.52 5.34
C THR A 480 12.02 8.72 4.29
N ASP A 481 12.42 7.50 3.97
CA ASP A 481 11.63 6.64 3.08
C ASP A 481 10.32 6.22 3.77
N PRO A 482 9.13 6.60 3.27
CA PRO A 482 7.86 6.28 3.91
C PRO A 482 7.48 4.81 3.75
N TYR A 483 8.10 4.08 2.82
CA TYR A 483 7.85 2.66 2.60
C TYR A 483 8.97 1.79 3.19
N GLY A 484 9.86 2.38 3.99
CA GLY A 484 11.08 1.75 4.44
C GLY A 484 11.23 1.59 5.93
N SER A 485 11.81 0.47 6.32
CA SER A 485 12.15 0.15 7.71
C SER A 485 13.64 0.34 7.99
N GLU A 486 14.39 0.92 7.04
CA GLU A 486 15.83 1.07 7.16
C GLU A 486 16.20 2.02 8.32
N GLN A 487 17.30 1.72 9.00
CA GLN A 487 17.93 2.69 9.88
C GLN A 487 18.61 3.75 9.03
N MET A 488 18.55 4.99 9.47
CA MET A 488 18.96 6.13 8.70
C MET A 488 19.98 6.93 9.48
N ILE A 489 21.13 7.17 8.84
CA ILE A 489 22.18 8.02 9.38
C ILE A 489 22.33 9.19 8.43
N TYR A 490 21.93 10.39 8.86
CA TYR A 490 22.09 11.62 8.11
C TYR A 490 23.19 12.47 8.74
N THR A 491 24.26 12.73 8.01
CA THR A 491 25.37 13.58 8.45
C THR A 491 25.34 14.92 7.72
N LEU A 492 25.10 16.00 8.45
CA LEU A 492 25.28 17.36 7.98
C LEU A 492 26.71 17.81 8.30
N ASN A 493 27.56 17.87 7.29
CA ASN A 493 28.92 18.39 7.40
C ASN A 493 28.89 19.92 7.28
N MET A 494 29.49 20.59 8.25
CA MET A 494 29.61 22.03 8.29
C MET A 494 30.94 22.45 7.65
N PRO A 495 30.98 23.61 6.98
CA PRO A 495 32.22 24.13 6.44
C PRO A 495 33.19 24.52 7.57
N PHE A 496 34.47 24.17 7.42
CA PHE A 496 35.53 24.33 8.44
C PHE A 496 35.86 25.79 8.85
N ALA A 497 35.15 26.79 8.31
CA ALA A 497 35.47 28.19 8.51
C ALA A 497 34.22 29.01 8.87
N SER A 498 34.27 29.62 10.06
CA SER A 498 33.59 30.85 10.49
C SER A 498 32.48 30.72 11.55
N ASP A 499 32.42 31.79 12.35
CA ASP A 499 31.58 32.06 13.50
C ASP A 499 30.08 31.89 13.20
N HIS A 500 29.57 30.66 13.15
CA HIS A 500 28.15 30.36 12.97
C HIS A 500 27.66 29.65 14.24
N ALA A 501 26.65 30.20 14.91
CA ALA A 501 26.23 29.72 16.25
C ALA A 501 24.77 29.28 16.36
N ILE A 502 23.98 29.38 15.29
CA ILE A 502 22.54 29.18 15.44
C ILE A 502 22.05 28.34 14.28
N THR A 503 21.81 27.06 14.57
CA THR A 503 21.05 26.15 13.73
C THR A 503 19.73 25.88 14.42
N ASN A 504 18.65 26.56 14.01
CA ASN A 504 17.32 26.24 14.51
C ASN A 504 16.84 24.98 13.81
N PHE A 505 16.55 23.91 14.55
CA PHE A 505 15.89 22.72 14.03
C PHE A 505 14.39 22.81 14.28
N ASP A 506 13.59 22.65 13.23
CA ASP A 506 12.14 22.54 13.34
C ASP A 506 11.69 21.20 12.76
N PHE A 507 10.96 20.46 13.57
CA PHE A 507 10.44 19.13 13.25
C PHE A 507 8.96 19.28 12.90
N SER A 508 8.62 19.15 11.62
CA SER A 508 7.29 19.56 11.15
C SER A 508 6.17 18.54 11.42
N ASP A 509 6.46 17.38 12.02
CA ASP A 509 5.46 16.37 12.38
C ASP A 509 5.43 16.08 13.88
N ASN A 510 4.21 15.96 14.44
CA ASN A 510 3.95 15.86 15.87
C ASN A 510 4.01 14.42 16.42
N SER A 511 4.45 13.43 15.65
CA SER A 511 4.45 12.01 16.06
C SER A 511 5.86 11.50 16.35
N PHE A 512 6.51 12.08 17.37
CA PHE A 512 7.77 11.56 17.93
C PHE A 512 7.64 10.12 18.46
N ASP A 513 6.41 9.64 18.70
CA ASP A 513 6.12 8.26 19.10
C ASP A 513 6.55 7.20 18.08
N CYS A 514 6.80 7.58 16.82
CA CYS A 514 7.06 6.64 15.74
C CYS A 514 8.55 6.34 15.47
N PHE A 515 9.47 7.05 16.11
CA PHE A 515 10.90 6.88 15.85
C PHE A 515 11.76 7.18 17.08
N THR A 516 12.93 6.55 17.13
CA THR A 516 14.01 6.99 18.00
C THR A 516 15.03 7.74 17.18
N MET A 517 15.37 8.96 17.60
CA MET A 517 16.41 9.77 17.00
C MET A 517 17.51 10.04 18.01
N ASP A 518 18.71 9.59 17.67
CA ASP A 518 19.95 9.93 18.33
C ASP A 518 20.60 11.09 17.58
N LEU A 519 20.81 12.20 18.29
CA LEU A 519 21.58 13.32 17.79
C LEU A 519 23.02 13.19 18.29
N THR A 520 23.97 13.04 17.37
CA THR A 520 25.41 13.07 17.66
C THR A 520 26.01 14.35 17.09
N ILE A 521 26.58 15.18 17.96
CA ILE A 521 27.27 16.41 17.58
C ILE A 521 28.78 16.18 17.65
N THR A 522 29.48 16.51 16.56
CA THR A 522 30.94 16.49 16.49
C THR A 522 31.44 17.94 16.41
N THR A 523 32.42 18.30 17.25
CA THR A 523 33.03 19.64 17.30
C THR A 523 34.54 19.56 17.03
N THR A 524 35.08 20.52 16.30
CA THR A 524 36.51 20.64 15.96
C THR A 524 37.40 20.91 17.17
N ASP A 525 36.92 21.66 18.16
CA ASP A 525 37.74 22.15 19.28
C ASP A 525 37.96 21.10 20.40
N ALA A 526 37.20 20.00 20.38
CA ALA A 526 37.27 18.94 21.38
C ALA A 526 37.05 17.55 20.74
N PRO A 527 38.00 17.05 19.92
CA PRO A 527 37.90 15.73 19.32
C PRO A 527 37.75 14.66 20.42
N GLY A 528 36.54 14.09 20.54
CA GLY A 528 36.18 13.08 21.55
C GLY A 528 35.05 13.47 22.51
N VAL A 529 34.58 14.72 22.51
CA VAL A 529 33.35 15.09 23.24
C VAL A 529 32.14 14.85 22.34
N ASN A 530 31.56 13.65 22.43
CA ASN A 530 30.31 13.34 21.76
C ASN A 530 29.16 13.77 22.67
N PHE A 531 28.40 14.77 22.27
CA PHE A 531 27.11 15.04 22.88
C PHE A 531 26.09 14.12 22.21
N GLN A 532 25.52 13.20 22.99
CA GLN A 532 24.40 12.37 22.58
C GLN A 532 23.17 12.79 23.38
N SER A 533 22.14 13.26 22.70
CA SER A 533 20.83 13.53 23.29
C SER A 533 19.74 12.83 22.50
N THR A 534 18.77 12.28 23.22
CA THR A 534 17.54 11.75 22.65
C THR A 534 16.50 12.86 22.69
N ILE A 535 16.16 13.40 21.52
CA ILE A 535 15.17 14.47 21.40
C ILE A 535 13.78 13.82 21.48
N THR A 536 13.00 14.19 22.49
CA THR A 536 11.64 13.67 22.73
C THR A 536 10.54 14.71 22.52
N ASP A 537 10.90 15.99 22.36
CA ASP A 537 9.98 17.11 22.16
C ASP A 537 10.61 18.19 21.27
N ARG A 538 9.82 19.17 20.83
CA ARG A 538 10.32 20.34 20.08
C ARG A 538 11.28 21.16 20.93
N GLU A 539 12.57 20.98 20.73
CA GLU A 539 13.62 21.78 21.37
C GLU A 539 14.35 22.65 20.33
N GLN A 540 14.54 23.93 20.66
CA GLN A 540 15.47 24.78 19.92
C GLN A 540 16.87 24.57 20.50
N LEU A 541 17.75 23.90 19.75
CA LEU A 541 19.15 23.74 20.12
C LEU A 541 20.00 24.87 19.53
N GLN A 542 20.79 25.57 20.34
CA GLN A 542 21.82 26.49 19.87
C GLN A 542 23.19 25.87 20.11
N ILE A 543 24.00 25.72 19.04
CA ILE A 543 25.33 25.11 19.10
C ILE A 543 26.33 26.03 18.41
N ILE A 544 27.48 26.23 19.04
CA ILE A 544 28.61 27.03 18.53
C ILE A 544 29.76 26.08 18.19
N ASN A 545 30.58 26.40 17.18
CA ASN A 545 31.77 25.62 16.76
C ASN A 545 31.47 24.18 16.36
N LEU A 546 30.47 24.04 15.50
CA LEU A 546 29.94 22.77 15.03
C LEU A 546 30.69 22.28 13.77
N ASP A 547 31.24 21.07 13.80
CA ASP A 547 31.91 20.44 12.65
C ASP A 547 30.95 19.57 11.84
N ALA A 548 30.22 18.71 12.54
CA ALA A 548 29.18 17.89 11.92
C ALA A 548 28.04 17.62 12.90
N ILE A 549 26.83 17.48 12.34
CA ILE A 549 25.69 16.92 13.06
C ILE A 549 25.29 15.63 12.38
N THR A 550 25.29 14.54 13.13
CA THR A 550 24.77 13.25 12.68
C THR A 550 23.46 12.95 13.38
N PHE A 551 22.40 12.83 12.58
CA PHE A 551 21.12 12.30 13.01
C PHE A 551 21.10 10.81 12.70
N SER A 552 21.10 9.96 13.74
CA SER A 552 20.81 8.54 13.58
C SER A 552 19.38 8.30 14.00
N TYR A 553 18.50 7.97 13.06
CA TYR A 553 17.12 7.63 13.38
C TYR A 553 16.77 6.24 12.89
N LYS A 554 15.92 5.56 13.65
CA LYS A 554 15.35 4.28 13.28
C LYS A 554 13.86 4.37 13.49
N GLN A 555 13.09 4.11 12.44
CA GLN A 555 11.64 3.97 12.59
C GLN A 555 11.40 2.81 13.56
N GLN A 556 10.67 3.07 14.63
CA GLN A 556 10.27 1.98 15.50
C GLN A 556 9.18 1.22 14.78
N THR A 557 9.39 -0.08 14.56
CA THR A 557 8.34 -1.00 14.13
C THR A 557 7.34 -1.19 15.28
N MET A 558 6.55 -0.16 15.54
CA MET A 558 5.45 -0.17 16.50
C MET A 558 4.12 -0.18 15.73
N SER A 559 3.28 -1.14 16.11
CA SER A 559 2.13 -1.73 15.42
C SER A 559 0.91 -0.81 15.23
N THR A 560 1.10 0.45 14.84
CA THR A 560 -0.01 1.40 14.68
C THR A 560 0.02 2.00 13.27
N ASP A 561 -1.14 2.03 12.62
CA ASP A 561 -1.34 2.64 11.29
C ASP A 561 -0.89 4.12 11.23
N SER A 562 -0.74 4.78 12.39
CA SER A 562 -0.20 6.14 12.50
C SER A 562 1.27 6.25 12.08
N CYS A 563 2.09 5.21 12.24
CA CYS A 563 3.52 5.28 11.92
C CYS A 563 3.87 4.87 10.48
N ALA A 564 2.95 4.22 9.77
CA ALA A 564 3.14 3.81 8.36
C ALA A 564 3.14 5.00 7.38
N ASN A 565 2.58 6.14 7.80
CA ASN A 565 2.45 7.35 6.99
C ASN A 565 3.28 8.53 7.54
N PHE A 566 4.26 8.22 8.39
CA PHE A 566 5.07 9.23 9.06
C PHE A 566 6.19 9.76 8.16
N GLN A 567 6.43 11.06 8.24
CA GLN A 567 7.54 11.71 7.57
C GLN A 567 8.33 12.55 8.58
N LEU A 568 9.58 12.17 8.88
CA LEU A 568 10.45 13.06 9.64
C LEU A 568 10.99 14.14 8.70
N VAL A 569 10.58 15.37 8.97
CA VAL A 569 11.04 16.56 8.26
C VAL A 569 11.85 17.39 9.24
N ILE A 570 13.15 17.47 9.01
CA ILE A 570 14.03 18.32 9.81
C ILE A 570 14.34 19.55 8.98
N ASN A 571 13.67 20.66 9.29
CA ASN A 571 14.02 21.96 8.74
C ASN A 571 15.15 22.55 9.59
N PHE A 572 16.20 23.03 8.95
CA PHE A 572 17.24 23.77 9.65
C PHE A 572 17.43 25.17 9.07
N GLU A 573 17.76 26.14 9.92
CA GLU A 573 18.15 27.49 9.50
C GLU A 573 19.46 27.88 10.20
N MET A 574 20.51 28.13 9.41
CA MET A 574 21.78 28.63 9.94
C MET A 574 21.88 30.15 9.84
N LYS A 575 22.30 30.80 10.93
CA LYS A 575 22.61 32.24 10.95
C LYS A 575 24.05 32.50 11.40
N PRO A 576 24.76 33.45 10.77
CA PRO A 576 26.06 33.88 11.24
C PRO A 576 25.91 34.48 12.64
N LEU A 577 26.92 34.30 13.48
CA LEU A 577 27.03 35.04 14.74
C LEU A 577 27.05 36.52 14.38
N VAL A 578 25.96 37.22 14.72
CA VAL A 578 26.03 38.67 14.83
C VAL A 578 26.99 38.92 15.99
N THR A 579 28.22 39.31 15.67
CA THR A 579 29.18 39.79 16.65
C THR A 579 28.45 40.81 17.51
N CYS A 580 28.17 40.45 18.77
CA CYS A 580 27.57 41.36 19.72
C CYS A 580 28.53 42.54 19.83
N SER A 581 28.18 43.64 19.20
CA SER A 581 28.95 44.88 19.24
C SER A 581 28.95 45.37 20.68
N ASN A 582 30.02 45.04 21.42
CA ASN A 582 30.45 45.61 22.69
C ASN A 582 29.33 46.22 23.55
N SER A 583 28.34 45.41 23.94
CA SER A 583 27.59 45.69 25.15
C SER A 583 28.51 45.35 26.30
N THR A 584 28.99 46.38 27.00
CA THR A 584 29.75 46.31 28.26
C THR A 584 28.89 45.68 29.36
N ALA A 585 28.63 44.37 29.24
CA ALA A 585 27.97 43.59 30.28
C ALA A 585 29.03 43.04 31.24
N SER A 586 28.87 43.40 32.51
CA SER A 586 29.71 43.02 33.64
C SER A 586 29.85 41.48 33.78
N PRO A 587 31.05 40.94 34.07
CA PRO A 587 31.39 39.53 33.94
C PRO A 587 30.85 38.59 35.04
N ASN A 588 29.65 38.82 35.61
CA ASN A 588 29.19 38.09 36.81
C ASN A 588 27.90 37.26 36.68
N GLN A 589 27.37 36.98 35.48
CA GLN A 589 26.22 36.08 35.34
C GLN A 589 26.34 35.18 34.11
N LEU A 590 26.92 33.99 34.30
CA LEU A 590 26.69 32.81 33.46
C LEU A 590 27.07 31.56 34.28
N ARG A 591 26.12 31.12 35.12
CA ARG A 591 26.05 29.75 35.66
C ARG A 591 24.60 29.31 35.50
N HIS A 592 24.45 28.17 34.84
CA HIS A 592 23.20 27.46 34.50
C HIS A 592 22.38 28.07 33.38
N HIS A 593 22.59 27.54 32.17
CA HIS A 593 21.51 26.91 31.40
C HIS A 593 22.10 25.76 30.60
#